data_AF-A0A3C2ARK7-F1
#
_entry.id   AF-A0A3C2ARK7-F1
#
_cell.length_a   1.000
_cell.length_b   1.000
_cell.length_c   1.000
_cell.angle_alpha   90.00
_cell.angle_beta   90.00
_cell.angle_gamma   90.00
#
_symmetry.space_group_name_H-M   'P 1'
#
loop_
_entity.id
_entity.type
_entity.pdbx_description
1 polymer ?
#
loop_
_entity_poly.entity_id
_entity_poly.type
_entity_poly.pdbx_seq_one_letter_code
_entity_poly.pdbx_strand_id
1 'polypeptide(L)' 'MMIKDLQLQTVWDLLTPGHQRSYILHVGSAKQEQNQLNRIEKSIPKIYAGKRFNEY' A
#
# COMPACT_ATOMS: atom_id res chain seq x y z
N MET A 1 -3.20 -11.99 -15.59
CA MET A 1 -3.87 -11.48 -14.37
C MET A 1 -3.09 -11.86 -13.10
N MET A 2 -2.66 -13.11 -12.90
CA MET A 2 -1.94 -13.55 -11.68
C MET A 2 -0.57 -12.91 -11.39
N ILE A 3 0.17 -12.47 -12.42
CA ILE A 3 1.53 -11.93 -12.22
C ILE A 3 1.51 -10.59 -11.48
N LYS A 4 0.44 -9.79 -11.63
CA LYS A 4 0.39 -8.41 -11.11
C LYS A 4 0.19 -8.37 -9.58
N ASP A 5 -0.65 -9.27 -9.06
CA ASP A 5 -0.85 -9.47 -7.63
C ASP A 5 0.41 -10.04 -6.95
N LEU A 6 1.09 -10.98 -7.61
CA LEU A 6 2.34 -11.53 -7.08
C LEU A 6 3.44 -10.47 -6.96
N GLN A 7 3.58 -9.59 -7.97
CA GLN A 7 4.55 -8.50 -7.92
C GLN A 7 4.24 -7.49 -6.82
N LEU A 8 2.97 -7.12 -6.64
CA LEU A 8 2.58 -6.22 -5.57
C LEU A 8 2.87 -6.83 -4.20
N GLN A 9 2.59 -8.13 -4.03
CA GLN A 9 2.88 -8.85 -2.79
C GLN A 9 4.38 -8.91 -2.50
N THR A 10 5.21 -9.21 -3.50
CA THR A 10 6.67 -9.22 -3.33
C THR A 10 7.20 -7.86 -2.91
N VAL A 11 6.78 -6.78 -3.58
CA VAL A 11 7.25 -5.44 -3.22
C VAL A 11 6.74 -5.02 -1.85
N TRP A 12 5.50 -5.39 -1.51
CA TRP A 12 4.95 -5.16 -0.17
C TRP A 12 5.77 -5.86 0.91
N ASP A 13 6.18 -7.11 0.69
CA ASP A 13 6.98 -7.90 1.64
C ASP A 13 8.40 -7.30 1.82
N LEU A 14 8.94 -6.67 0.78
CA LEU A 14 10.23 -5.97 0.83
C LEU A 14 10.17 -4.62 1.56
N LEU A 15 8.98 -4.05 1.80
CA LEU A 15 8.85 -2.85 2.61
C LEU A 15 9.22 -3.14 4.06
N THR A 16 9.94 -2.22 4.70
CA THR A 16 10.21 -2.34 6.14
C THR A 16 8.89 -2.35 6.93
N PRO A 17 8.84 -3.00 8.11
CA PRO A 17 7.63 -3.03 8.94
C PRO A 17 7.07 -1.64 9.24
N GLY A 18 7.94 -0.63 9.36
CA GLY A 18 7.53 0.77 9.53
C GLY A 18 6.84 1.35 8.30
N HIS A 19 7.32 1.02 7.10
CA HIS A 19 6.69 1.45 5.85
C HIS A 19 5.33 0.79 5.65
N GLN A 20 5.24 -0.53 5.87
CA GLN A 20 3.97 -1.27 5.82
C GLN A 20 2.95 -0.69 6.81
N ARG A 21 3.37 -0.43 8.06
CA ARG A 21 2.50 0.15 9.09
C ARG A 21 1.93 1.50 8.68
N SER A 22 2.71 2.35 7.99
CA SER A 22 2.22 3.65 7.49
C SER A 22 1.06 3.48 6.51
N TYR A 23 1.14 2.52 5.59
CA TYR A 23 0.05 2.22 4.66
C TYR A 23 -1.17 1.62 5.37
N ILE A 24 -0.97 0.68 6.30
CA ILE A 24 -2.07 0.07 7.07
C ILE A 24 -2.84 1.14 7.85
N LEU A 25 -2.14 2.07 8.51
CA LEU A 25 -2.78 3.18 9.24
C LEU A 25 -3.53 4.14 8.29
N HIS A 26 -2.94 4.47 7.14
CA HIS A 26 -3.61 5.33 6.16
C HIS A 26 -4.89 4.69 5.62
N VAL A 27 -4.84 3.43 5.20
CA VAL A 27 -6.00 2.71 4.67
C VAL A 27 -7.04 2.52 5.78
N GLY A 28 -6.64 2.00 6.95
CA GLY A 28 -7.51 1.71 8.09
C GLY A 28 -8.17 2.92 8.73
N SER A 29 -7.66 4.13 8.49
CA SER A 29 -8.31 5.37 8.91
C SER A 29 -9.61 5.69 8.15
N ALA A 30 -9.87 5.06 6.99
CA ALA A 30 -11.09 5.27 6.24
C ALA A 30 -12.25 4.41 6.79
N LYS A 31 -13.37 5.05 7.15
CA LYS A 31 -14.55 4.38 7.70
C LYS A 31 -15.36 3.58 6.67
N GLN A 32 -15.35 4.01 5.41
CA GLN A 32 -16.09 3.35 4.33
C GLN A 32 -15.15 2.49 3.50
N GLU A 33 -15.61 1.30 3.14
CA GLU A 33 -14.85 0.32 2.34
C GLU A 33 -14.42 0.90 0.99
N GLN A 34 -15.30 1.64 0.32
CA GLN A 34 -14.98 2.33 -0.94
C GLN A 34 -13.79 3.28 -0.80
N ASN A 35 -13.68 3.97 0.34
CA ASN A 35 -12.56 4.86 0.61
C ASN A 35 -11.28 4.08 0.96
N GLN A 36 -11.41 2.91 1.59
CA GLN A 36 -10.26 2.01 1.82
C GLN A 36 -9.69 1.51 0.48
N LEU A 37 -10.55 1.02 -0.41
CA LEU A 37 -10.17 0.56 -1.76
C LEU A 37 -9.46 1.67 -2.54
N ASN A 38 -10.05 2.86 -2.60
CA ASN A 38 -9.44 4.00 -3.29
C ASN A 38 -8.09 4.42 -2.67
N ARG A 39 -7.91 4.29 -1.34
CA ARG A 39 -6.61 4.54 -0.69
C ARG A 39 -5.58 3.46 -1.01
N ILE A 40 -5.99 2.19 -1.11
CA ILE A 40 -5.12 1.09 -1.55
C ILE A 40 -4.66 1.37 -2.98
N GLU A 41 -5.56 1.64 -3.92
CA GLU A 41 -5.23 1.90 -5.33
C GLU A 41 -4.24 3.06 -5.49
N LYS A 42 -4.45 4.17 -4.76
CA LYS A 42 -3.53 5.31 -4.77
C LYS A 42 -2.17 5.03 -4.12
N SER A 43 -2.08 4.01 -3.26
CA SER A 43 -0.85 3.63 -2.58
C SER A 43 0.02 2.70 -3.42
N ILE A 44 -0.57 1.91 -4.32
CA ILE A 44 0.14 0.99 -5.22
C ILE A 44 1.39 1.61 -5.87
N PRO A 45 1.35 2.78 -6.54
CA PRO A 45 2.55 3.35 -7.17
C PRO A 45 3.66 3.69 -6.16
N LYS A 46 3.30 4.09 -4.94
CA LYS A 46 4.29 4.40 -3.88
C LYS A 46 4.90 3.12 -3.29
N ILE A 47 4.09 2.06 -3.15
CA ILE A 47 4.56 0.72 -2.74
C ILE A 47 5.59 0.22 -3.76
N TYR A 48 5.28 0.29 -5.07
CA TYR A 48 6.22 -0.07 -6.13
C TYR A 48 7.51 0.77 -6.12
N ALA A 49 7.46 2.01 -5.64
CA ALA A 49 8.62 2.87 -5.47
C ALA A 49 9.41 2.60 -4.18
N GLY A 50 8.99 1.66 -3.33
CA GLY A 50 9.62 1.37 -2.04
C GLY A 50 9.45 2.47 -0.98
N LYS A 51 8.62 3.48 -1.26
CA LYS A 51 8.40 4.63 -0.36
C LYS A 51 7.42 4.28 0.74
N ARG A 52 7.50 4.96 1.89
CA ARG A 52 6.39 4.99 2.87
C ARG A 52 5.27 5.94 2.40
N PHE A 53 4.04 5.73 2.88
CA PHE A 53 2.90 6.56 2.45
C PHE A 53 3.13 8.07 2.68
N ASN A 54 3.75 8.43 3.80
CA ASN A 54 4.02 9.81 4.22
C ASN A 54 5.42 10.32 3.80
N GLU A 55 6.06 9.71 2.81
CA GLU A 55 7.23 10.28 2.15
C GLU A 55 6.79 11.07 0.93
N TYR A 56 7.36 12.28 0.79
CA TYR A 56 7.30 13.07 -0.43
C TYR A 56 8.46 12.63 -1.34
#